data_AF-A0A7K4JP80-F1
#
_entry.id   AF-A0A7K4JP80-F1
#
_cell.length_a   1.000
_cell.length_b   1.000
_cell.length_c   1.000
_cell.angle_alpha   90.00
_cell.angle_beta   90.00
_cell.angle_gamma   90.00
#
_symmetry.space_group_name_H-M   'P 1'
#
loop_
_entity.id
_entity.type
_entity.pdbx_description
1 polymer ?
#
loop_
_entity_poly.entity_id
_entity_poly.type
_entity_poly.pdbx_seq_one_letter_code
_entity_poly.pdbx_strand_id
1 'polypeptide(L)'
;FGLGVPVILRNSEETESSTRVLKKQMRQVKNPFGLEIPHPASASITKGIALTPDCLEDCILTCYWGCSVQKLHNALQKHVCSFRIKTPQALEDALYSEYLHRQQYFIKKNDKEEKYCQLPEDAQVVDFGPVPRSCYPLVALLTLADEEDREVYDIVAMVAVIHIPDESYRLSCRILYQYLLLAQGQYHDLK
;
A
#
# COMPACT_ATOMS: atom_id res chain seq x y z
N PHE A 1 -39.97 -27.28 -61.30
CA PHE A 1 -38.93 -26.56 -60.55
C PHE A 1 -39.32 -26.60 -59.08
N GLY A 2 -38.80 -27.57 -58.33
CA GLY A 2 -39.14 -27.81 -56.93
C GLY A 2 -37.90 -27.99 -56.08
N LEU A 3 -38.07 -27.66 -54.79
CA LEU A 3 -37.17 -27.83 -53.64
C LEU A 3 -35.98 -26.87 -53.58
N GLY A 4 -35.66 -26.23 -52.45
CA GLY A 4 -36.20 -26.33 -51.09
C GLY A 4 -35.54 -25.29 -50.18
N VAL A 5 -36.28 -24.87 -49.16
CA VAL A 5 -35.82 -24.01 -48.06
C VAL A 5 -34.62 -24.69 -47.38
N PRO A 6 -33.52 -23.98 -47.06
CA PRO A 6 -32.44 -24.58 -46.31
C PRO A 6 -32.92 -24.83 -44.87
N VAL A 7 -33.14 -26.10 -44.56
CA VAL A 7 -33.43 -26.61 -43.22
C VAL A 7 -32.12 -26.57 -42.43
N ILE A 8 -32.11 -25.86 -41.29
CA ILE A 8 -31.00 -25.96 -40.34
C ILE A 8 -31.15 -27.32 -39.65
N LEU A 9 -30.34 -28.29 -40.09
CA LEU A 9 -30.20 -29.56 -39.38
C LEU A 9 -29.49 -29.29 -38.06
N ARG A 10 -30.22 -29.48 -36.96
CA ARG A 10 -29.69 -29.45 -35.61
C ARG A 10 -28.87 -30.72 -35.43
N ASN A 11 -27.55 -30.62 -35.62
CA ASN A 11 -26.64 -31.70 -35.23
C ASN A 11 -26.67 -31.82 -33.70
N SER A 12 -27.33 -32.89 -33.24
CA SER A 12 -27.20 -33.42 -31.89
C SER A 12 -25.92 -34.24 -31.84
N GLU A 13 -24.78 -33.57 -31.69
CA GLU A 13 -23.57 -34.21 -31.17
C GLU A 13 -23.13 -33.39 -29.96
N GLU A 14 -23.51 -33.91 -28.79
CA GLU A 14 -22.92 -33.58 -27.50
C GLU A 14 -21.42 -33.83 -27.58
N THR A 15 -20.67 -32.83 -28.02
CA THR A 15 -19.29 -32.68 -27.59
C THR A 15 -19.35 -31.84 -26.33
N GLU A 16 -19.32 -32.52 -25.18
CA GLU A 16 -18.88 -31.95 -23.92
C GLU A 16 -17.43 -31.45 -24.07
N SER A 17 -17.21 -30.41 -24.85
CA SER A 17 -16.08 -29.53 -24.61
C SER A 17 -16.46 -28.76 -23.35
N SER A 18 -16.19 -29.38 -22.20
CA SER A 18 -16.10 -28.69 -20.92
C SER A 18 -14.96 -27.70 -21.05
N THR A 19 -15.20 -26.59 -21.75
CA THR A 19 -14.50 -25.35 -21.50
C THR A 19 -14.91 -25.02 -20.08
N ARG A 20 -14.11 -25.49 -19.11
CA ARG A 20 -14.05 -24.88 -17.79
C ARG A 20 -13.72 -23.44 -18.07
N VAL A 21 -14.77 -22.62 -18.21
CA VAL A 21 -14.65 -21.17 -18.10
C VAL A 21 -14.08 -21.01 -16.71
N LEU A 22 -12.76 -20.81 -16.62
CA LEU A 22 -12.10 -20.33 -15.43
C LEU A 22 -12.90 -19.09 -15.06
N LYS A 23 -13.75 -19.21 -14.02
CA LYS A 23 -14.51 -18.08 -13.50
C LYS A 23 -13.47 -17.05 -13.09
N LYS A 24 -13.21 -16.09 -13.97
CA LYS A 24 -12.30 -14.99 -13.70
C LYS A 24 -13.00 -14.19 -12.62
N GLN A 25 -12.56 -14.36 -11.37
CA GLN A 25 -13.09 -13.64 -10.23
C GLN A 25 -13.01 -12.14 -10.55
N MET A 26 -14.14 -11.45 -10.47
CA MET A 26 -14.21 -10.01 -10.72
C MET A 26 -13.41 -9.32 -9.62
N ARG A 27 -12.26 -8.76 -9.98
CA ARG A 27 -11.44 -8.00 -9.04
C ARG A 27 -11.92 -6.57 -8.97
N GLN A 28 -11.95 -6.02 -7.77
CA GLN A 28 -12.30 -4.62 -7.56
C GLN A 28 -11.13 -3.72 -7.96
N VAL A 29 -11.42 -2.73 -8.81
CA VAL A 29 -10.47 -1.69 -9.26
C VAL A 29 -10.48 -0.47 -8.32
N LYS A 30 -11.26 -0.52 -7.23
CA LYS A 30 -11.37 0.57 -6.28
C LYS A 30 -10.16 0.56 -5.34
N ASN A 31 -9.60 1.74 -5.05
CA ASN A 31 -8.55 1.88 -4.03
C ASN A 31 -9.16 1.68 -2.63
N PRO A 32 -8.75 0.65 -1.87
CA PRO A 32 -9.26 0.42 -0.52
C PRO A 32 -8.58 1.31 0.53
N PHE A 33 -7.54 2.05 0.18
CA PHE A 33 -6.70 2.78 1.12
C PHE A 33 -6.79 4.30 0.94
N GLY A 34 -7.00 5.00 2.05
CA GLY A 34 -6.85 6.44 2.19
C GLY A 34 -5.98 6.77 3.40
N LEU A 35 -5.18 7.84 3.30
CA LEU A 35 -4.37 8.33 4.41
C LEU A 35 -4.24 9.84 4.32
N GLU A 36 -4.57 10.51 5.42
CA GLU A 36 -4.51 11.97 5.54
C GLU A 36 -3.64 12.39 6.73
N ILE A 37 -3.12 13.62 6.67
CA ILE A 37 -2.41 14.28 7.76
C ILE A 37 -3.31 15.42 8.26
N PRO A 38 -4.10 15.23 9.33
CA PRO A 38 -5.08 16.22 9.77
C PRO A 38 -4.43 17.52 10.25
N HIS A 39 -3.27 17.41 10.92
CA HIS A 39 -2.61 18.54 11.58
C HIS A 39 -1.12 18.66 11.18
N PRO A 40 -0.79 19.01 9.92
CA PRO A 40 0.60 19.04 9.45
C PRO A 40 1.48 20.07 10.16
N ALA A 41 0.88 21.11 10.75
CA ALA A 41 1.61 22.15 11.49
C ALA A 41 2.05 21.72 12.90
N SER A 42 1.42 20.70 13.49
CA SER A 42 1.79 20.20 14.82
C SER A 42 2.83 19.08 14.78
N ALA A 43 3.04 18.48 13.60
CA ALA A 43 3.96 17.37 13.40
C ALA A 43 5.43 17.80 13.59
N SER A 44 6.18 17.00 14.32
CA SER A 44 7.62 17.17 14.54
C SER A 44 8.24 15.83 14.93
N ILE A 45 9.57 15.72 14.93
CA ILE A 45 10.22 14.49 15.41
C ILE A 45 9.86 14.21 16.87
N THR A 46 9.92 15.22 17.74
CA THR A 46 9.71 15.05 19.18
C THR A 46 8.24 14.82 19.53
N LYS A 47 7.32 15.55 18.90
CA LYS A 47 5.87 15.39 19.11
C LYS A 47 5.21 14.40 18.17
N GLY A 48 5.95 13.65 17.37
CA GLY A 48 5.36 12.72 16.41
C GLY A 48 4.41 13.38 15.38
N ILE A 49 3.49 12.58 14.87
CA ILE A 49 2.53 12.95 13.84
C ILE A 49 1.23 12.16 14.04
N ALA A 50 0.09 12.83 13.84
CA ALA A 50 -1.22 12.20 13.73
C ALA A 50 -1.49 11.84 12.26
N LEU A 51 -1.98 10.62 12.04
CA LEU A 51 -2.39 10.12 10.73
C LEU A 51 -3.85 9.68 10.81
N THR A 52 -4.65 10.05 9.81
CA THR A 52 -6.04 9.64 9.71
C THR A 52 -6.18 8.68 8.52
N PRO A 53 -6.19 7.35 8.75
CA PRO A 53 -6.52 6.41 7.70
C PRO A 53 -8.01 6.48 7.36
N ASP A 54 -8.36 6.31 6.09
CA ASP A 54 -9.75 6.21 5.61
C ASP A 54 -9.84 4.97 4.69
N CYS A 55 -10.06 3.81 5.30
CA CYS A 55 -9.96 2.52 4.61
C CYS A 55 -11.34 1.91 4.36
N LEU A 56 -11.53 1.31 3.17
CA LEU A 56 -12.79 0.66 2.79
C LEU A 56 -12.96 -0.75 3.36
N GLU A 57 -11.89 -1.36 3.84
CA GLU A 57 -11.86 -2.65 4.51
C GLU A 57 -10.99 -2.56 5.76
N ASP A 58 -11.01 -3.62 6.58
CA ASP A 58 -10.13 -3.73 7.73
C ASP A 58 -8.67 -3.76 7.25
N CYS A 59 -7.87 -2.83 7.78
CA CYS A 59 -6.51 -2.58 7.32
C CYS A 59 -5.53 -2.56 8.47
N ILE A 60 -4.27 -2.71 8.13
CA ILE A 60 -3.14 -2.58 9.03
C ILE A 60 -2.35 -1.37 8.58
N LEU A 61 -2.27 -0.35 9.44
CA LEU A 61 -1.36 0.77 9.29
C LEU A 61 -0.05 0.44 10.00
N THR A 62 1.07 0.44 9.27
CA THR A 62 2.41 0.29 9.84
C THR A 62 3.25 1.51 9.52
N CYS A 63 3.75 2.17 10.56
CA CYS A 63 4.57 3.37 10.50
C CYS A 63 6.03 2.97 10.75
N TYR A 64 6.91 3.27 9.80
CA TYR A 64 8.34 3.02 9.88
C TYR A 64 9.11 4.34 9.90
N TRP A 65 9.82 4.58 11.00
CA TRP A 65 10.64 5.77 11.18
C TRP A 65 12.06 5.54 10.68
N GLY A 66 12.62 6.52 9.97
CA GLY A 66 14.02 6.50 9.53
C GLY A 66 14.35 5.45 8.47
N CYS A 67 13.42 5.14 7.56
CA CYS A 67 13.68 4.20 6.48
C CYS A 67 14.69 4.72 5.47
N SER A 68 15.66 3.89 5.10
CA SER A 68 16.61 4.20 4.03
C SER A 68 15.91 4.44 2.69
N VAL A 69 16.20 5.57 2.06
CA VAL A 69 15.64 5.97 0.75
C VAL A 69 15.98 4.94 -0.32
N GLN A 70 17.24 4.49 -0.34
CA GLN A 70 17.73 3.51 -1.30
C GLN A 70 17.05 2.15 -1.10
N LYS A 71 16.90 1.69 0.15
CA LYS A 71 16.24 0.42 0.44
C LYS A 71 14.76 0.44 0.10
N LEU A 72 14.06 1.54 0.39
CA LEU A 72 12.65 1.68 0.01
C LEU A 72 12.48 1.61 -1.51
N HIS A 73 13.31 2.33 -2.26
CA HIS A 73 13.25 2.27 -3.72
C HIS A 73 13.55 0.86 -4.24
N ASN A 74 14.57 0.19 -3.69
CA ASN A 74 14.87 -1.20 -4.03
C ASN A 74 13.72 -2.15 -3.68
N ALA A 75 13.02 -1.94 -2.56
CA ALA A 75 11.85 -2.73 -2.17
C ALA A 75 10.71 -2.56 -3.18
N LEU A 76 10.44 -1.33 -3.64
CA LEU A 76 9.48 -1.06 -4.70
C LEU A 76 9.89 -1.70 -6.04
N GLN A 77 11.19 -1.72 -6.39
CA GLN A 77 11.65 -2.42 -7.60
C GLN A 77 11.51 -3.95 -7.47
N LYS A 78 11.83 -4.52 -6.30
CA LYS A 78 11.58 -5.93 -6.00
C LYS A 78 10.08 -6.26 -6.10
N HIS A 79 9.20 -5.32 -5.72
CA HIS A 79 7.77 -5.43 -5.91
C HIS A 79 7.38 -5.76 -7.34
N VAL A 80 8.01 -5.09 -8.30
CA VAL A 80 7.81 -5.30 -9.73
C VAL A 80 8.36 -6.65 -10.17
N CYS A 81 9.63 -6.91 -9.88
CA CYS A 81 10.34 -8.01 -10.53
C CYS A 81 10.07 -9.39 -9.93
N SER A 82 9.95 -9.53 -8.61
CA SER A 82 10.07 -10.86 -7.99
C SER A 82 9.35 -11.08 -6.66
N PHE A 83 8.98 -10.03 -5.93
CA PHE A 83 8.54 -10.17 -4.53
C PHE A 83 7.34 -9.28 -4.22
N ARG A 84 6.17 -9.85 -3.94
CA ARG A 84 4.96 -9.05 -3.71
C ARG A 84 4.86 -8.57 -2.26
N ILE A 85 4.74 -7.27 -2.09
CA ILE A 85 4.59 -6.60 -0.79
C ILE A 85 3.08 -6.50 -0.55
N LYS A 86 2.55 -7.46 0.21
CA LYS A 86 1.12 -7.54 0.57
C LYS A 86 0.89 -7.45 2.08
N THR A 87 1.95 -7.52 2.86
CA THR A 87 1.94 -7.54 4.32
C THR A 87 3.06 -6.66 4.86
N PRO A 88 2.97 -6.20 6.13
CA PRO A 88 4.06 -5.46 6.77
C PRO A 88 5.37 -6.24 6.79
N GLN A 89 5.30 -7.54 7.12
CA GLN A 89 6.47 -8.42 7.11
C GLN A 89 7.16 -8.46 5.74
N ALA A 90 6.39 -8.50 4.65
CA ALA A 90 6.95 -8.51 3.32
C ALA A 90 7.73 -7.22 3.02
N LEU A 91 7.24 -6.05 3.44
CA LEU A 91 7.99 -4.81 3.28
C LEU A 91 9.27 -4.83 4.14
N GLU A 92 9.19 -5.32 5.39
CA GLU A 92 10.33 -5.42 6.30
C GLU A 92 11.45 -6.31 5.72
N ASP A 93 11.09 -7.46 5.17
CA ASP A 93 12.02 -8.37 4.49
C ASP A 93 12.66 -7.68 3.27
N ALA A 94 11.88 -6.90 2.51
CA ALA A 94 12.38 -6.16 1.36
C ALA A 94 13.33 -5.02 1.75
N LEU A 95 13.07 -4.38 2.90
CA LEU A 95 13.90 -3.34 3.52
C LEU A 95 15.11 -3.89 4.28
N TYR A 96 15.20 -5.21 4.50
CA TYR A 96 16.18 -5.84 5.40
C TYR A 96 16.12 -5.29 6.83
N SER A 97 14.91 -4.96 7.30
CA SER A 97 14.67 -4.34 8.61
C SER A 97 15.47 -3.05 8.86
N GLU A 98 15.85 -2.32 7.80
CA GLU A 98 16.59 -1.06 7.88
C GLU A 98 15.64 0.13 8.16
N TYR A 99 15.20 0.23 9.41
CA TYR A 99 14.42 1.32 9.99
C TYR A 99 14.78 1.49 11.47
N LEU A 100 14.47 2.65 12.05
CA LEU A 100 14.78 2.95 13.45
C LEU A 100 13.70 2.46 14.40
N HIS A 101 12.44 2.70 14.05
CA HIS A 101 11.30 2.34 14.89
C HIS A 101 10.09 1.97 14.04
N ARG A 102 9.29 1.03 14.57
CA ARG A 102 8.06 0.56 13.94
C ARG A 102 6.89 0.66 14.92
N GLN A 103 5.78 1.21 14.43
CA GLN A 103 4.48 1.22 15.12
C GLN A 103 3.41 0.64 14.21
N GLN A 104 2.46 -0.10 14.76
CA GLN A 104 1.40 -0.73 13.98
C GLN A 104 0.05 -0.53 14.65
N TYR A 105 -0.97 -0.26 13.84
CA TYR A 105 -2.34 -0.06 14.26
C TYR A 105 -3.27 -0.89 13.38
N PHE A 106 -4.26 -1.51 14.02
CA PHE A 106 -5.38 -2.11 13.33
C PHE A 106 -6.42 -1.03 13.06
N ILE A 107 -6.82 -0.90 11.80
CA ILE A 107 -7.77 0.10 11.32
C ILE A 107 -9.03 -0.64 10.91
N LYS A 108 -10.15 -0.33 11.55
CA LYS A 108 -11.44 -0.90 11.15
C LYS A 108 -11.94 -0.23 9.88
N LYS A 109 -12.70 -0.98 9.10
CA LYS A 109 -13.42 -0.49 7.92
C LYS A 109 -14.21 0.78 8.23
N ASN A 110 -14.01 1.81 7.41
CA ASN A 110 -14.60 3.16 7.54
C ASN A 110 -14.31 3.87 8.87
N ASP A 111 -13.33 3.39 9.65
CA ASP A 111 -12.82 4.12 10.82
C ASP A 111 -12.01 5.32 10.35
N LYS A 112 -12.23 6.47 10.99
CA LYS A 112 -11.54 7.74 10.73
C LYS A 112 -10.88 8.30 11.99
N GLU A 113 -10.64 7.45 12.98
CA GLU A 113 -9.90 7.83 14.17
C GLU A 113 -8.44 8.20 13.84
N GLU A 114 -7.98 9.30 14.43
CA GLU A 114 -6.58 9.71 14.35
C GLU A 114 -5.69 8.69 15.07
N LYS A 115 -4.67 8.18 14.36
CA LYS A 115 -3.64 7.32 14.91
C LYS A 115 -2.35 8.12 15.07
N TYR A 116 -1.90 8.22 16.31
CA TYR A 116 -0.73 9.00 16.67
C TYR A 116 0.51 8.12 16.69
N CYS A 117 1.51 8.50 15.89
CA CYS A 117 2.79 7.81 15.80
C CYS A 117 3.93 8.75 16.17
N GLN A 118 4.90 8.23 16.91
CA GLN A 118 5.98 9.01 17.52
C GLN A 118 7.22 8.14 17.65
N LEU A 119 8.40 8.74 17.47
CA LEU A 119 9.64 8.09 17.83
C LEU A 119 9.74 7.93 19.36
N PRO A 120 10.27 6.81 19.86
CA PRO A 120 10.56 6.64 21.28
C PRO A 120 11.52 7.74 21.76
N GLU A 121 11.30 8.28 22.97
CA GLU A 121 12.13 9.36 23.53
C GLU A 121 13.60 8.93 23.71
N ASP A 122 13.84 7.64 23.94
CA ASP A 122 15.15 7.03 24.06
C ASP A 122 15.91 6.89 22.74
N ALA A 123 15.25 7.09 21.60
CA ALA A 123 15.90 7.02 20.29
C ALA A 123 16.90 8.16 20.05
N GLN A 124 16.79 9.28 20.80
CA GLN A 124 17.66 10.46 20.72
C GLN A 124 17.89 11.00 19.30
N VAL A 125 16.94 10.76 18.39
CA VAL A 125 16.99 11.25 17.01
C VAL A 125 16.54 12.70 17.00
N VAL A 126 17.42 13.60 16.57
CA VAL A 126 17.13 15.04 16.43
C VAL A 126 16.84 15.44 14.99
N ASP A 127 17.39 14.70 14.01
CA ASP A 127 17.12 14.85 12.60
C ASP A 127 17.42 13.58 11.79
N PHE A 128 17.08 13.59 10.50
CA PHE A 128 17.44 12.55 9.54
C PHE A 128 18.44 13.06 8.48
N GLY A 129 19.35 13.95 8.88
CA GLY A 129 20.41 14.50 8.04
C GLY A 129 19.97 15.55 6.99
N PRO A 130 20.94 16.16 6.29
CA PRO A 130 20.70 17.21 5.30
C PRO A 130 20.07 16.68 4.01
N VAL A 131 19.55 17.58 3.18
CA VAL A 131 19.06 17.26 1.83
C VAL A 131 20.22 17.19 0.81
N PRO A 132 20.22 16.24 -0.16
CA PRO A 132 19.28 15.13 -0.31
C PRO A 132 19.47 14.06 0.79
N ARG A 133 18.35 13.63 1.40
CA ARG A 133 18.38 12.73 2.55
C ARG A 133 18.74 11.30 2.15
N SER A 134 19.46 10.61 3.03
CA SER A 134 19.69 9.16 2.95
C SER A 134 18.54 8.35 3.54
N CYS A 135 17.79 8.92 4.50
CA CYS A 135 16.65 8.28 5.16
C CYS A 135 15.41 9.18 5.13
N TYR A 136 14.25 8.59 4.88
CA TYR A 136 12.96 9.26 5.04
C TYR A 136 12.57 9.28 6.53
N PRO A 137 12.10 10.43 7.05
CA PRO A 137 11.65 10.52 8.44
C PRO A 137 10.58 9.49 8.79
N LEU A 138 9.56 9.35 7.94
CA LEU A 138 8.47 8.42 8.13
C LEU A 138 8.02 7.80 6.80
N VAL A 139 7.79 6.50 6.82
CA VAL A 139 7.13 5.74 5.75
C VAL A 139 5.93 5.02 6.37
N ALA A 140 4.73 5.32 5.89
CA ALA A 140 3.51 4.63 6.29
C ALA A 140 3.14 3.57 5.24
N LEU A 141 2.81 2.38 5.69
CA LEU A 141 2.33 1.27 4.88
C LEU A 141 0.90 0.91 5.34
N LEU A 142 -0.05 0.91 4.42
CA LEU A 142 -1.38 0.31 4.61
C LEU A 142 -1.45 -1.00 3.82
N THR A 143 -1.91 -2.06 4.49
CA THR A 143 -2.20 -3.37 3.87
C THR A 143 -3.55 -3.88 4.36
N LEU A 144 -4.27 -4.64 3.54
CA LEU A 144 -5.51 -5.31 3.97
C LEU A 144 -5.20 -6.30 5.10
N ALA A 145 -6.03 -6.31 6.15
CA ALA A 145 -5.85 -7.19 7.29
C ALA A 145 -6.14 -8.65 6.92
N ASP A 146 -7.28 -8.87 6.24
CA ASP A 146 -7.78 -10.19 5.90
C ASP A 146 -7.26 -10.69 4.55
N GLU A 147 -7.03 -12.00 4.45
CA GLU A 147 -6.56 -12.62 3.21
C GLU A 147 -7.64 -12.66 2.12
N GLU A 148 -8.90 -12.84 2.50
CA GLU A 148 -10.04 -12.87 1.57
C GLU A 148 -10.14 -11.55 0.78
N ASP A 149 -9.97 -10.41 1.46
CA ASP A 149 -9.96 -9.11 0.82
C ASP A 149 -8.79 -8.95 -0.17
N ARG A 150 -7.62 -9.53 0.15
CA ARG A 150 -6.45 -9.49 -0.73
C ARG A 150 -6.66 -10.28 -2.04
N GLU A 151 -7.64 -11.17 -2.08
CA GLU A 151 -8.02 -11.89 -3.31
C GLU A 151 -9.01 -11.08 -4.17
N VAL A 152 -9.82 -10.23 -3.52
CA VAL A 152 -10.85 -9.41 -4.16
C VAL A 152 -10.26 -8.13 -4.77
N TYR A 153 -9.35 -7.46 -4.08
CA TYR A 153 -8.77 -6.20 -4.55
C TYR A 153 -7.52 -6.43 -5.40
N ASP A 154 -7.38 -5.68 -6.51
CA ASP A 154 -6.12 -5.66 -7.26
C ASP A 154 -5.04 -4.84 -6.55
N ILE A 155 -5.44 -3.83 -5.77
CA ILE A 155 -4.54 -3.00 -4.95
C ILE A 155 -4.34 -3.70 -3.60
N VAL A 156 -3.10 -4.11 -3.33
CA VAL A 156 -2.76 -4.96 -2.17
C VAL A 156 -2.09 -4.18 -1.03
N ALA A 157 -1.48 -3.05 -1.33
CA ALA A 157 -0.88 -2.18 -0.33
C ALA A 157 -0.80 -0.73 -0.82
N MET A 158 -0.67 0.20 0.12
CA MET A 158 -0.32 1.59 -0.15
C MET A 158 0.88 2.01 0.70
N VAL A 159 1.86 2.64 0.07
CA VAL A 159 3.05 3.18 0.72
C VAL A 159 3.02 4.70 0.61
N ALA A 160 3.00 5.41 1.74
CA ALA A 160 3.11 6.86 1.78
C ALA A 160 4.45 7.26 2.42
N VAL A 161 5.23 8.06 1.71
CA VAL A 161 6.48 8.64 2.22
C VAL A 161 6.16 10.01 2.77
N ILE A 162 6.43 10.24 4.05
CA ILE A 162 5.99 11.44 4.77
C ILE A 162 7.23 12.21 5.25
N HIS A 163 7.29 13.48 4.86
CA HIS A 163 8.24 14.40 5.44
C HIS A 163 7.70 14.92 6.77
N ILE A 164 8.51 14.83 7.82
CA ILE A 164 8.27 15.44 9.13
C ILE A 164 9.34 16.51 9.36
N PRO A 165 8.97 17.71 9.83
CA PRO A 165 9.93 18.78 10.12
C PRO A 165 10.94 18.36 11.19
N ASP A 166 12.21 18.68 10.96
CA ASP A 166 13.32 18.42 11.89
C ASP A 166 14.34 19.56 11.88
N GLU A 167 15.43 19.42 12.66
CA GLU A 167 16.45 20.47 12.76
C GLU A 167 17.12 20.79 11.42
N SER A 168 17.38 19.74 10.63
CA SER A 168 18.04 19.81 9.33
C SER A 168 17.13 20.31 8.19
N TYR A 169 15.82 20.12 8.28
CA TYR A 169 14.85 20.54 7.26
C TYR A 169 13.47 20.83 7.88
N ARG A 170 13.15 22.12 7.98
CA ARG A 170 12.02 22.67 8.75
C ARG A 170 10.75 22.95 7.93
N LEU A 171 10.65 22.44 6.71
CA LEU A 171 9.43 22.64 5.93
C LEU A 171 8.25 21.91 6.58
N SER A 172 7.04 22.40 6.33
CA SER A 172 5.83 21.81 6.90
C SER A 172 5.68 20.34 6.51
N CYS A 173 5.11 19.56 7.44
CA CYS A 173 4.83 18.15 7.25
C CYS A 173 3.93 17.91 6.05
N ARG A 174 4.27 16.92 5.22
CA ARG A 174 3.50 16.56 4.01
C ARG A 174 3.86 15.18 3.50
N ILE A 175 2.94 14.58 2.78
CA ILE A 175 3.21 13.40 1.96
C ILE A 175 4.06 13.84 0.77
N LEU A 176 5.23 13.21 0.60
CA LEU A 176 6.13 13.44 -0.53
C LEU A 176 5.77 12.57 -1.72
N TYR A 177 5.44 11.31 -1.45
CA TYR A 177 5.10 10.31 -2.45
C TYR A 177 4.05 9.36 -1.88
N GLN A 178 3.16 8.87 -2.73
CA GLN A 178 2.16 7.89 -2.35
C GLN A 178 2.01 6.85 -3.46
N TYR A 179 2.35 5.61 -3.15
CA TYR A 179 2.37 4.50 -4.10
C TYR A 179 1.28 3.48 -3.77
N LEU A 180 0.47 3.11 -4.75
CA LEU A 180 -0.41 1.94 -4.69
C LEU A 180 0.30 0.75 -5.31
N LEU A 181 0.40 -0.35 -4.56
CA LEU A 181 1.02 -1.58 -5.00
C LEU A 181 -0.06 -2.56 -5.43
N LEU A 182 0.10 -3.18 -6.60
CA LEU A 182 -0.86 -4.10 -7.18
C LEU A 182 -0.44 -5.56 -6.96
N ALA A 183 -1.41 -6.46 -6.85
CA ALA A 183 -1.18 -7.91 -6.74
C ALA A 183 -0.31 -8.47 -7.88
N GLN A 184 -0.38 -7.83 -9.05
CA GLN A 184 0.32 -8.21 -10.27
C GLN A 184 1.78 -7.74 -10.28
N GLY A 185 2.21 -6.93 -9.31
CA GLY A 185 3.59 -6.43 -9.14
C GLY A 185 3.82 -5.02 -9.64
N GLN A 186 2.87 -4.44 -10.34
CA GLN A 186 2.96 -3.03 -10.73
C GLN A 186 2.68 -2.14 -9.52
N TYR A 187 3.20 -0.92 -9.55
CA TYR A 187 2.78 0.12 -8.61
C TYR A 187 2.47 1.41 -9.35
N HIS A 188 1.57 2.21 -8.78
CA HIS A 188 1.15 3.50 -9.31
C HIS A 188 1.44 4.60 -8.29
N ASP A 189 1.97 5.73 -8.76
CA ASP A 189 2.14 6.94 -7.95
C ASP A 189 0.84 7.76 -8.02
N LEU A 190 0.35 8.21 -6.87
CA LEU A 190 -0.92 8.92 -6.72
C LEU A 190 -0.83 10.45 -6.85
N LYS A 191 0.37 11.02 -7.00
CA LYS A 191 0.66 12.46 -7.24
C LYS A 191 -0.27 13.49 -6.59
#